data_AF-A0A4Q3D7V1-F1
#
_entry.id   AF-A0A4Q3D7V1-F1
#
_cell.length_a   1.000
_cell.length_b   1.000
_cell.length_c   1.000
_cell.angle_alpha   90.00
_cell.angle_beta   90.00
_cell.angle_gamma   90.00
#
_symmetry.space_group_name_H-M   'P 1'
#
loop_
_entity.id
_entity.type
_entity.pdbx_description
1 polymer ?
#
loop_
_entity_poly.entity_id
_entity_poly.type
_entity_poly.pdbx_seq_one_letter_code
_entity_poly.pdbx_strand_id
1 'polypeptide(L)'
;MDSSSLLKEYPLSASVWDEMCRENEVRMPYQKVYEFLKQISTEELTRKEEMARRLFMNQGITFTVYSSGEGIEKIFPFDVIPRIITATEWDFIERGIKQRLKALNLFLKDIYHNQFILKDGVVPIEMIYSCPHFLREMHELNVPHDIYVHIAGIDIIRDADGQFYVLEDNLRTPSGVSYMLENREITKRIFPDLLPQNNVRTVMEYPQLLYKNLSSLSPRHISKPNIVLLTPGIYNSAYFEHTTLARLMGVELVEGRDLVVHNHHVYTKTTGGLQQVDVIYRRVDDEFLDPLVFNPNGLLGVAGLMSAYRKGNVAIVNAPGNGVADDK
;
A
#
# COMPACT_ATOMS: atom_id res chain seq x y z
N MET A 1 20.65 -33.03 19.80
CA MET A 1 20.20 -33.45 18.46
C MET A 1 21.26 -33.02 17.47
N ASP A 2 21.63 -33.91 16.56
CA ASP A 2 22.80 -33.76 15.70
C ASP A 2 22.63 -32.55 14.75
N SER A 3 23.52 -31.57 14.91
CA SER A 3 23.50 -30.21 14.33
C SER A 3 23.51 -30.10 12.80
N SER A 4 23.45 -31.23 12.09
CA SER A 4 23.43 -31.31 10.62
C SER A 4 22.05 -31.62 10.02
N SER A 5 20.98 -31.80 10.82
CA SER A 5 19.69 -32.27 10.28
C SER A 5 18.80 -31.21 9.63
N LEU A 6 18.90 -29.93 10.04
CA LEU A 6 17.91 -28.91 9.62
C LEU A 6 17.89 -28.68 8.10
N LEU A 7 19.04 -28.72 7.45
CA LEU A 7 19.16 -28.51 6.00
C LEU A 7 19.22 -29.81 5.19
N LYS A 8 19.25 -30.99 5.83
CA LYS A 8 19.39 -32.28 5.12
C LYS A 8 18.25 -32.55 4.15
N GLU A 9 17.05 -32.09 4.49
CA GLU A 9 15.84 -32.23 3.67
C GLU A 9 15.41 -30.90 3.03
N TYR A 10 16.24 -29.85 3.10
CA TYR A 10 15.90 -28.55 2.51
C TYR A 10 16.05 -28.62 0.98
N PRO A 11 14.96 -28.55 0.22
CA PRO A 11 15.00 -28.77 -1.22
C PRO A 11 15.60 -27.55 -1.92
N LEU A 12 16.87 -27.64 -2.32
CA LEU A 12 17.49 -26.64 -3.18
C LEU A 12 17.26 -26.97 -4.65
N SER A 13 16.69 -26.02 -5.39
CA SER A 13 16.65 -26.08 -6.85
C SER A 13 17.83 -25.30 -7.43
N ALA A 14 18.57 -25.91 -8.37
CA ALA A 14 19.63 -25.21 -9.11
C ALA A 14 19.09 -24.11 -10.04
N SER A 15 17.79 -24.11 -10.35
CA SER A 15 17.16 -23.15 -11.26
C SER A 15 16.50 -21.96 -10.56
N VAL A 16 16.54 -21.90 -9.22
CA VAL A 16 15.88 -20.84 -8.43
C VAL A 16 16.88 -20.22 -7.48
N TRP A 17 16.81 -18.89 -7.34
CA TRP A 17 17.57 -18.20 -6.32
C TRP A 17 16.97 -18.45 -4.93
N ASP A 18 17.69 -19.18 -4.09
CA ASP A 18 17.35 -19.34 -2.68
C ASP A 18 18.00 -18.24 -1.83
N GLU A 19 17.19 -17.59 -0.99
CA GLU A 19 17.61 -16.45 -0.17
C GLU A 19 18.46 -16.83 1.04
N MET A 20 18.26 -18.03 1.57
CA MET A 20 18.95 -18.52 2.75
C MET A 20 20.23 -19.27 2.39
N CYS A 21 20.22 -20.03 1.29
CA CYS A 21 21.23 -21.02 0.96
C CYS A 21 21.79 -20.84 -0.45
N ARG A 22 23.02 -21.32 -0.65
CA ARG A 22 23.65 -21.50 -1.96
C ARG A 22 24.54 -22.73 -1.88
N GLU A 23 24.36 -23.70 -2.79
CA GLU A 23 25.23 -24.90 -2.85
C GLU A 23 25.36 -25.62 -1.49
N ASN A 24 24.26 -25.72 -0.73
CA ASN A 24 24.17 -26.23 0.67
C ASN A 24 24.87 -25.39 1.75
N GLU A 25 25.38 -24.21 1.44
CA GLU A 25 25.93 -23.27 2.41
C GLU A 25 24.95 -22.14 2.72
N VAL A 26 24.87 -21.74 3.99
CA VAL A 26 24.01 -20.63 4.42
C VAL A 26 24.66 -19.30 4.07
N ARG A 27 23.92 -18.46 3.36
CA ARG A 27 24.32 -17.10 2.98
C ARG A 27 24.50 -16.24 4.22
N MET A 28 25.50 -15.37 4.19
CA MET A 28 25.87 -14.51 5.32
C MET A 28 24.68 -13.76 5.97
N PRO A 29 23.75 -13.14 5.20
CA PRO A 29 22.61 -12.43 5.79
C PRO A 29 21.71 -13.31 6.66
N TYR A 30 21.65 -14.62 6.39
CA TYR A 30 20.80 -15.57 7.11
C TYR A 30 21.54 -16.29 8.25
N GLN A 31 22.84 -16.11 8.44
CA GLN A 31 23.62 -16.86 9.44
C GLN A 31 23.04 -16.77 10.86
N LYS A 32 22.65 -15.57 11.31
CA LYS A 32 22.08 -15.38 12.65
C LYS A 32 20.73 -16.05 12.81
N VAL A 33 19.88 -15.99 11.78
CA VAL A 33 18.59 -16.69 11.76
C VAL A 33 18.82 -18.19 11.78
N TYR A 34 19.77 -18.69 10.99
CA TYR A 34 20.12 -20.10 10.97
C TYR A 34 20.65 -20.61 12.33
N GLU A 35 21.53 -19.86 12.99
CA GLU A 35 22.02 -20.22 14.32
C GLU A 35 20.91 -20.18 15.38
N PHE A 36 19.96 -19.24 15.27
CA PHE A 36 18.76 -19.23 16.10
C PHE A 36 17.88 -20.47 15.84
N LEU A 37 17.66 -20.83 14.58
CA LEU A 37 16.86 -21.99 14.18
C LEU A 37 17.48 -23.33 14.63
N LYS A 38 18.81 -23.39 14.75
CA LYS A 38 19.50 -24.57 15.34
C LYS A 38 19.23 -24.74 16.83
N GLN A 39 18.98 -23.64 17.54
CA GLN A 39 18.83 -23.64 19.00
C GLN A 39 17.38 -23.84 19.45
N ILE A 40 16.41 -23.49 18.61
CA ILE A 40 14.99 -23.67 18.90
C ILE A 40 14.55 -25.10 18.54
N SER A 41 13.75 -25.73 19.41
CA SER A 41 13.15 -27.03 19.08
C SER A 41 11.96 -26.85 18.13
N THR A 42 11.61 -27.92 17.42
CA THR A 42 10.43 -27.97 16.54
C THR A 42 9.15 -27.65 17.30
N GLU A 43 8.99 -28.18 18.52
CA GLU A 43 7.81 -27.94 19.36
C GLU A 43 7.70 -26.47 19.77
N GLU A 44 8.83 -25.84 20.09
CA GLU A 44 8.86 -24.42 20.46
C GLU A 44 8.55 -23.53 19.26
N LEU A 45 9.02 -23.88 18.07
CA LEU A 45 8.70 -23.17 16.83
C LEU A 45 7.20 -23.25 16.51
N THR A 46 6.62 -24.46 16.57
CA THR A 46 5.17 -24.66 16.40
C THR A 46 4.36 -23.89 17.46
N ARG A 47 4.84 -23.83 18.70
CA ARG A 47 4.20 -23.03 19.76
C ARG A 47 4.20 -21.54 19.43
N LYS A 48 5.29 -21.02 18.85
CA LYS A 48 5.38 -19.61 18.42
C LYS A 48 4.51 -19.31 17.21
N GLU A 49 4.42 -20.24 16.26
CA GLU A 49 3.50 -20.14 15.12
C GLU A 49 2.04 -20.08 15.59
N GLU A 50 1.64 -20.97 16.51
CA GLU A 50 0.31 -20.97 17.10
C GLU A 50 0.03 -19.68 17.92
N MET A 51 1.04 -19.17 18.63
CA MET A 51 0.95 -17.88 19.32
C MET A 51 0.75 -16.73 18.32
N ALA A 52 1.51 -16.70 17.23
CA ALA A 52 1.34 -15.72 16.16
C ALA A 52 -0.07 -15.80 15.59
N ARG A 53 -0.55 -16.99 15.22
CA ARG A 53 -1.92 -17.21 14.69
C ARG A 53 -2.99 -16.67 15.64
N ARG A 54 -2.87 -16.92 16.95
CA ARG A 54 -3.79 -16.36 17.97
C ARG A 54 -3.70 -14.84 18.07
N LEU A 55 -2.51 -14.25 17.95
CA LEU A 55 -2.36 -12.80 17.91
C LEU A 55 -3.06 -12.20 16.69
N PHE A 56 -2.89 -12.79 15.50
CA PHE A 56 -3.61 -12.38 14.28
C PHE A 56 -5.13 -12.44 14.47
N MET A 57 -5.65 -13.55 15.03
CA MET A 57 -7.08 -13.69 15.34
C MET A 57 -7.58 -12.64 16.32
N ASN A 58 -6.88 -12.44 17.44
CA ASN A 58 -7.29 -11.51 18.49
C ASN A 58 -7.23 -10.04 18.05
N GLN A 59 -6.33 -9.71 17.13
CA GLN A 59 -6.22 -8.37 16.55
C GLN A 59 -7.17 -8.16 15.36
N GLY A 60 -7.92 -9.19 14.96
CA GLY A 60 -8.83 -9.13 13.81
C GLY A 60 -8.11 -8.95 12.48
N ILE A 61 -6.84 -9.38 12.38
CA ILE A 61 -6.07 -9.29 11.14
C ILE A 61 -6.51 -10.42 10.21
N THR A 62 -7.57 -10.13 9.44
CA THR A 62 -8.16 -11.07 8.49
C THR A 62 -7.98 -10.58 7.05
N PHE A 63 -8.18 -11.49 6.10
CA PHE A 63 -8.37 -11.16 4.69
C PHE A 63 -9.60 -11.92 4.18
N THR A 64 -10.39 -11.26 3.33
CA THR A 64 -11.58 -11.89 2.75
C THR A 64 -11.19 -12.68 1.52
N VAL A 65 -11.46 -13.99 1.52
CA VAL A 65 -11.33 -14.82 0.31
C VAL A 65 -12.70 -14.93 -0.33
N TYR A 66 -12.86 -14.37 -1.53
CA TYR A 66 -14.04 -14.59 -2.36
C TYR A 66 -13.96 -15.95 -3.04
N SER A 67 -14.05 -17.02 -2.25
CA SER A 67 -14.28 -18.38 -2.76
C SER A 67 -15.69 -18.77 -2.38
N SER A 68 -16.56 -18.96 -3.39
CA SER A 68 -17.90 -19.56 -3.30
C SER A 68 -18.94 -18.86 -2.41
N GLY A 69 -19.22 -17.57 -2.65
CA GLY A 69 -20.47 -16.92 -2.21
C GLY A 69 -20.61 -16.60 -0.72
N GLU A 70 -19.80 -17.22 0.14
CA GLU A 70 -19.66 -16.88 1.55
C GLU A 70 -18.33 -16.14 1.75
N GLY A 71 -18.39 -14.88 2.18
CA GLY A 71 -17.22 -14.09 2.56
C GLY A 71 -16.61 -14.63 3.86
N ILE A 72 -15.95 -15.78 3.79
CA ILE A 72 -15.25 -16.35 4.94
C ILE A 72 -13.98 -15.54 5.16
N GLU A 73 -13.97 -14.73 6.23
CA GLU A 73 -12.76 -14.10 6.72
C GLU A 73 -11.74 -15.19 7.10
N LYS A 74 -10.58 -15.17 6.43
CA LYS A 74 -9.45 -16.05 6.77
C LYS A 74 -8.39 -15.27 7.52
N ILE A 75 -7.70 -15.94 8.42
CA ILE A 75 -6.54 -15.40 9.14
C ILE A 75 -5.42 -15.25 8.12
N PHE A 76 -4.81 -14.07 8.06
CA PHE A 76 -3.67 -13.82 7.18
C PHE A 76 -2.54 -14.82 7.49
N PRO A 77 -2.04 -15.60 6.50
CA PRO A 77 -1.01 -16.58 6.76
C PRO A 77 0.29 -15.87 7.16
N PHE A 78 0.92 -16.35 8.22
CA PHE A 78 2.14 -15.78 8.77
C PHE A 78 3.23 -16.85 8.82
N ASP A 79 4.34 -16.58 8.14
CA ASP A 79 5.56 -17.38 8.25
C ASP A 79 6.52 -16.72 9.24
N VAL A 80 7.06 -17.53 10.16
CA VAL A 80 8.01 -17.10 11.19
C VAL A 80 9.41 -16.85 10.63
N ILE A 81 9.73 -17.40 9.44
CA ILE A 81 11.01 -17.26 8.78
C ILE A 81 11.02 -15.94 7.99
N PRO A 82 11.87 -14.96 8.36
CA PRO A 82 11.83 -13.66 7.73
C PRO A 82 12.44 -13.68 6.32
N ARG A 83 11.91 -12.82 5.45
CA ARG A 83 12.60 -12.39 4.22
C ARG A 83 13.61 -11.30 4.56
N ILE A 84 14.90 -11.60 4.48
CA ILE A 84 15.97 -10.64 4.78
C ILE A 84 16.39 -9.94 3.50
N ILE A 85 16.35 -8.61 3.53
CA ILE A 85 16.93 -7.73 2.50
C ILE A 85 18.03 -6.92 3.17
N THR A 86 19.25 -7.01 2.65
CA THR A 86 20.41 -6.29 3.18
C THR A 86 20.30 -4.79 2.90
N ALA A 87 21.07 -3.99 3.65
CA ALA A 87 21.12 -2.54 3.42
C ALA A 87 21.52 -2.20 1.97
N THR A 88 22.53 -2.88 1.42
CA THR A 88 23.00 -2.63 0.05
C THR A 88 21.96 -2.98 -1.01
N GLU A 89 21.24 -4.09 -0.83
CA GLU A 89 20.12 -4.46 -1.71
C GLU A 89 18.99 -3.45 -1.61
N TRP A 90 18.62 -3.03 -0.39
CA TRP A 90 17.59 -2.03 -0.18
C TRP A 90 17.96 -0.67 -0.75
N ASP A 91 19.21 -0.21 -0.60
CA ASP A 91 19.66 1.06 -1.16
C ASP A 91 19.65 1.05 -2.71
N PHE A 92 19.79 -0.12 -3.34
CA PHE A 92 19.58 -0.30 -4.78
C PHE A 92 18.09 -0.22 -5.14
N ILE A 93 17.25 -1.01 -4.45
CA ILE A 93 15.79 -1.04 -4.64
C ILE A 93 15.18 0.36 -4.46
N GLU A 94 15.50 1.04 -3.36
CA GLU A 94 14.97 2.35 -3.01
C GLU A 94 15.28 3.40 -4.07
N ARG A 95 16.52 3.43 -4.61
CA ARG A 95 16.89 4.34 -5.69
C ARG A 95 16.12 4.03 -6.97
N GLY A 96 15.96 2.74 -7.31
CA GLY A 96 15.18 2.30 -8.47
C GLY A 96 13.71 2.72 -8.35
N ILE A 97 13.08 2.46 -7.21
CA ILE A 97 11.68 2.86 -6.95
C ILE A 97 11.53 4.38 -7.02
N LYS A 98 12.43 5.17 -6.39
CA LYS A 98 12.37 6.64 -6.47
C LYS A 98 12.48 7.15 -7.90
N GLN A 99 13.36 6.56 -8.71
CA GLN A 99 13.49 6.89 -10.13
C GLN A 99 12.20 6.56 -10.89
N ARG A 100 11.65 5.35 -10.70
CA ARG A 100 10.43 4.88 -11.37
C ARG A 100 9.22 5.75 -11.03
N LEU A 101 9.00 6.04 -9.74
CA LEU A 101 7.88 6.87 -9.29
C LEU A 101 7.97 8.32 -9.79
N LYS A 102 9.19 8.85 -9.94
CA LYS A 102 9.40 10.16 -10.56
C LYS A 102 8.99 10.13 -12.04
N ALA A 103 9.38 9.09 -12.78
CA ALA A 103 8.98 8.93 -14.17
C ALA A 103 7.46 8.76 -14.32
N LEU A 104 6.82 7.94 -13.49
CA LEU A 104 5.37 7.72 -13.51
C LEU A 104 4.57 8.99 -13.20
N ASN A 105 4.99 9.79 -12.22
CA ASN A 105 4.33 11.08 -11.93
C ASN A 105 4.51 12.08 -13.10
N LEU A 106 5.70 12.14 -13.71
CA LEU A 106 5.93 12.98 -14.88
C LEU A 106 5.10 12.52 -16.09
N PHE A 107 4.99 11.21 -16.29
CA PHE A 107 4.14 10.61 -17.32
C PHE A 107 2.67 11.00 -17.12
N LEU A 108 2.11 10.80 -15.92
CA LEU A 108 0.72 11.17 -15.63
C LEU A 108 0.48 12.67 -15.82
N LYS A 109 1.41 13.53 -15.36
CA LYS A 109 1.33 14.97 -15.61
C LYS A 109 1.27 15.27 -17.11
N ASP A 110 2.15 14.66 -17.89
CA ASP A 110 2.23 14.91 -19.32
C ASP A 110 0.97 14.44 -20.05
N ILE A 111 0.51 13.20 -19.78
CA ILE A 111 -0.68 12.60 -20.38
C ILE A 111 -1.94 13.45 -20.14
N TYR A 112 -2.08 14.05 -18.96
CA TYR A 112 -3.22 14.90 -18.64
C TYR A 112 -3.07 16.37 -19.07
N HIS A 113 -1.89 16.78 -19.55
CA HIS A 113 -1.62 18.16 -19.96
C HIS A 113 -1.07 18.24 -21.40
N ASN A 114 0.25 18.38 -21.54
CA ASN A 114 0.88 18.76 -22.81
C ASN A 114 1.06 17.59 -23.78
N GLN A 115 1.02 16.35 -23.28
CA GLN A 115 1.12 15.11 -24.06
C GLN A 115 2.36 15.07 -24.98
N PHE A 116 3.50 15.57 -24.49
CA PHE A 116 4.76 15.54 -25.23
C PHE A 116 5.17 14.12 -25.60
N ILE A 117 5.03 13.15 -24.69
CA ILE A 117 5.39 11.75 -24.92
C ILE A 117 4.59 11.11 -26.08
N LEU A 118 3.37 11.60 -26.31
CA LEU A 118 2.52 11.17 -27.43
C LEU A 118 2.89 11.90 -28.72
N LYS A 119 3.11 13.21 -28.64
CA LYS A 119 3.53 14.05 -29.78
C LYS A 119 4.89 13.64 -30.34
N ASP A 120 5.79 13.18 -29.47
CA ASP A 120 7.11 12.68 -29.81
C ASP A 120 7.08 11.20 -30.28
N GLY A 121 5.92 10.53 -30.20
CA GLY A 121 5.72 9.16 -30.66
C GLY A 121 6.40 8.08 -29.80
N VAL A 122 6.79 8.40 -28.57
CA VAL A 122 7.41 7.45 -27.63
C VAL A 122 6.38 6.47 -27.07
N VAL A 123 5.19 6.97 -26.74
CA VAL A 123 4.03 6.15 -26.35
C VAL A 123 2.93 6.30 -27.42
N PRO A 124 2.37 5.20 -27.94
CA PRO A 124 1.30 5.28 -28.93
C PRO A 124 0.04 5.95 -28.38
N ILE A 125 -0.57 6.83 -29.18
CA ILE A 125 -1.77 7.59 -28.76
C ILE A 125 -2.95 6.65 -28.46
N GLU A 126 -3.10 5.59 -29.24
CA GLU A 126 -4.13 4.58 -29.09
C GLU A 126 -4.03 3.84 -27.75
N MET A 127 -2.83 3.65 -27.21
CA MET A 127 -2.62 2.98 -25.92
C MET A 127 -3.23 3.79 -24.77
N ILE A 128 -3.16 5.13 -24.85
CA ILE A 128 -3.72 6.02 -23.83
C ILE A 128 -5.23 6.17 -24.00
N TYR A 129 -5.69 6.54 -25.19
CA TYR A 129 -7.10 6.90 -25.39
C TYR A 129 -8.06 5.70 -25.46
N SER A 130 -7.53 4.48 -25.63
CA SER A 130 -8.33 3.25 -25.52
C SER A 130 -8.31 2.63 -24.11
N CYS A 131 -7.40 3.07 -23.23
CA CYS A 131 -7.33 2.56 -21.86
C CYS A 131 -8.60 2.96 -21.09
N PRO A 132 -9.33 1.99 -20.50
CA PRO A 132 -10.56 2.28 -19.75
C PRO A 132 -10.30 3.10 -18.48
N HIS A 133 -9.04 3.13 -18.02
CA HIS A 133 -8.62 3.85 -16.82
C HIS A 133 -8.10 5.26 -17.11
N PHE A 134 -8.09 5.70 -18.38
CA PHE A 134 -7.81 7.08 -18.73
C PHE A 134 -9.04 7.98 -18.46
N LEU A 135 -8.95 8.78 -17.40
CA LEU A 135 -10.01 9.74 -17.05
C LEU A 135 -9.87 11.08 -17.78
N ARG A 136 -10.75 11.35 -18.74
CA ARG A 136 -10.80 12.65 -19.45
C ARG A 136 -11.06 13.83 -18.50
N GLU A 137 -11.71 13.54 -17.39
CA GLU A 137 -12.02 14.45 -16.29
C GLU A 137 -10.78 14.96 -15.56
N MET A 138 -9.61 14.38 -15.79
CA MET A 138 -8.34 14.85 -15.26
C MET A 138 -7.57 15.76 -16.24
N HIS A 139 -8.06 15.93 -17.48
CA HIS A 139 -7.42 16.81 -18.47
C HIS A 139 -7.39 18.27 -17.98
N GLU A 140 -6.20 18.87 -18.06
CA GLU A 140 -5.86 20.23 -17.60
C GLU A 140 -6.22 20.49 -16.12
N LEU A 141 -6.34 19.44 -15.31
CA LEU A 141 -6.56 19.55 -13.88
C LEU A 141 -5.19 19.62 -13.17
N ASN A 142 -4.92 20.75 -12.51
CA ASN A 142 -3.74 20.93 -11.69
C ASN A 142 -3.92 20.20 -10.34
N VAL A 143 -3.09 19.18 -10.09
CA VAL A 143 -3.06 18.46 -8.82
C VAL A 143 -2.05 19.10 -7.85
N PRO A 144 -2.22 18.98 -6.52
CA PRO A 144 -1.28 19.54 -5.56
C PRO A 144 0.17 19.09 -5.83
N HIS A 145 1.08 20.06 -5.95
CA HIS A 145 2.51 19.85 -6.21
C HIS A 145 2.85 19.03 -7.47
N ASP A 146 1.93 18.90 -8.42
CA ASP A 146 2.06 18.02 -9.59
C ASP A 146 2.30 16.53 -9.21
N ILE A 147 1.85 16.11 -8.03
CA ILE A 147 1.97 14.73 -7.56
C ILE A 147 0.62 14.03 -7.77
N TYR A 148 0.65 12.97 -8.58
CA TYR A 148 -0.51 12.11 -8.86
C TYR A 148 -0.47 10.86 -7.99
N VAL A 149 0.69 10.21 -7.97
CA VAL A 149 0.97 9.00 -7.20
C VAL A 149 1.66 9.39 -5.90
N HIS A 150 0.89 9.51 -4.82
CA HIS A 150 1.42 9.83 -3.50
C HIS A 150 1.87 8.55 -2.77
N ILE A 151 1.15 7.46 -3.01
CA ILE A 151 1.42 6.12 -2.46
C ILE A 151 1.44 5.15 -3.63
N ALA A 152 2.46 4.31 -3.70
CA ALA A 152 2.58 3.30 -4.74
C ALA A 152 2.93 1.96 -4.12
N GLY A 153 2.29 0.88 -4.58
CA GLY A 153 2.74 -0.49 -4.32
C GLY A 153 3.55 -0.96 -5.52
N ILE A 154 4.83 -1.29 -5.33
CA ILE A 154 5.67 -1.81 -6.41
C ILE A 154 5.97 -3.27 -6.12
N ASP A 155 5.45 -4.15 -6.97
CA ASP A 155 5.65 -5.59 -6.82
C ASP A 155 7.00 -5.98 -7.40
N ILE A 156 7.90 -6.46 -6.53
CA ILE A 156 9.28 -6.78 -6.88
C ILE A 156 9.52 -8.26 -6.65
N ILE A 157 10.13 -8.90 -7.65
CA ILE A 157 10.67 -10.25 -7.52
C ILE A 157 12.19 -10.23 -7.55
N ARG A 158 12.77 -11.27 -6.98
CA ARG A 158 14.16 -11.66 -7.25
C ARG A 158 14.13 -12.88 -8.16
N ASP A 159 14.70 -12.76 -9.35
CA ASP A 159 14.72 -13.87 -10.32
C ASP A 159 15.92 -14.80 -10.06
N ALA A 160 16.03 -15.88 -10.83
CA ALA A 160 17.07 -16.91 -10.70
C ALA A 160 18.50 -16.36 -10.81
N ASP A 161 18.69 -15.22 -11.48
CA ASP A 161 19.96 -14.49 -11.60
C ASP A 161 20.31 -13.67 -10.33
N GLY A 162 19.44 -13.66 -9.33
CA GLY A 162 19.58 -12.89 -8.09
C GLY A 162 19.29 -11.39 -8.25
N GLN A 163 18.88 -10.94 -9.44
CA GLN A 163 18.53 -9.55 -9.72
C GLN A 163 17.08 -9.26 -9.36
N PHE A 164 16.80 -7.99 -9.12
CA PHE A 164 15.46 -7.51 -8.80
C PHE A 164 14.73 -6.98 -10.03
N TYR A 165 13.49 -7.41 -10.22
CA TYR A 165 12.64 -6.99 -11.32
C TYR A 165 11.30 -6.49 -10.79
N VAL A 166 10.76 -5.46 -11.44
CA VAL A 166 9.39 -4.98 -11.19
C VAL A 166 8.44 -5.83 -12.02
N LEU A 167 7.45 -6.45 -11.35
CA LEU A 167 6.37 -7.17 -12.03
C LEU A 167 5.19 -6.26 -12.35
N GLU A 168 4.80 -5.44 -11.37
CA GLU A 168 3.57 -4.66 -11.45
C GLU A 168 3.72 -3.38 -10.61
N ASP A 169 3.13 -2.29 -11.11
CA ASP A 169 2.95 -1.05 -10.36
C ASP A 169 1.50 -0.99 -9.88
N ASN A 170 1.26 -0.52 -8.66
CA ASN A 170 -0.07 -0.33 -8.11
C ASN A 170 -0.21 1.14 -7.70
N LEU A 171 -0.84 1.94 -8.56
CA LEU A 171 -0.84 3.41 -8.48
C LEU A 171 -2.21 4.00 -8.11
N ARG A 172 -3.25 3.17 -8.06
CA ARG A 172 -4.62 3.54 -7.67
C ARG A 172 -4.75 3.61 -6.15
N THR A 173 -5.24 2.56 -5.51
CA THR A 173 -5.43 2.47 -4.05
C THR A 173 -4.65 1.29 -3.47
N PRO A 174 -3.30 1.31 -3.51
CA PRO A 174 -2.49 0.19 -3.07
C PRO A 174 -2.75 -0.16 -1.60
N SER A 175 -2.69 -1.46 -1.28
CA SER A 175 -2.85 -2.01 0.07
C SER A 175 -1.60 -2.81 0.50
N GLY A 176 -1.57 -3.29 1.73
CA GLY A 176 -0.51 -4.16 2.27
C GLY A 176 0.19 -3.61 3.51
N VAL A 177 0.08 -2.31 3.77
CA VAL A 177 0.86 -1.63 4.81
C VAL A 177 0.47 -2.08 6.21
N SER A 178 -0.82 -2.29 6.49
CA SER A 178 -1.22 -2.76 7.83
C SER A 178 -0.63 -4.13 8.14
N TYR A 179 -0.57 -5.01 7.14
CA TYR A 179 0.05 -6.33 7.28
C TYR A 179 1.55 -6.21 7.52
N MET A 180 2.26 -5.31 6.82
CA MET A 180 3.68 -5.03 7.09
C MET A 180 3.92 -4.60 8.55
N LEU A 181 3.10 -3.69 9.07
CA LEU A 181 3.22 -3.19 10.44
C LEU A 181 2.92 -4.28 11.47
N GLU A 182 1.82 -5.00 11.30
CA GLU A 182 1.42 -6.08 12.22
C GLU A 182 2.40 -7.26 12.18
N ASN A 183 2.90 -7.65 11.00
CA ASN A 183 3.94 -8.66 10.87
C ASN A 183 5.17 -8.28 11.70
N ARG A 184 5.57 -7.00 11.69
CA ARG A 184 6.72 -6.54 12.48
C ARG A 184 6.45 -6.57 13.98
N GLU A 185 5.29 -6.10 14.41
CA GLU A 185 4.90 -6.10 15.84
C GLU A 185 4.76 -7.51 16.39
N ILE A 186 4.15 -8.42 15.63
CA ILE A 186 4.02 -9.83 16.02
C ILE A 186 5.40 -10.47 16.09
N THR A 187 6.26 -10.28 15.07
CA THR A 187 7.65 -10.77 15.07
C THR A 187 8.41 -10.32 16.31
N LYS A 188 8.27 -9.04 16.71
CA LYS A 188 8.90 -8.50 17.92
C LYS A 188 8.40 -9.16 19.21
N ARG A 189 7.12 -9.58 19.26
CA ARG A 189 6.55 -10.30 20.42
C ARG A 189 7.01 -11.75 20.49
N ILE A 190 7.08 -12.44 19.37
CA ILE A 190 7.45 -13.87 19.32
C ILE A 190 8.97 -14.09 19.32
N PHE A 191 9.75 -13.15 18.78
CA PHE A 191 11.22 -13.21 18.68
C PHE A 191 11.86 -11.86 19.11
N PRO A 192 11.78 -11.49 20.40
CA PRO A 192 12.23 -10.17 20.87
C PRO A 192 13.72 -9.90 20.62
N ASP A 193 14.57 -10.94 20.70
CA ASP A 193 16.01 -10.79 20.54
C ASP A 193 16.46 -10.86 19.07
N LEU A 194 15.66 -11.44 18.17
CA LEU A 194 16.06 -11.69 16.78
C LEU A 194 16.17 -10.38 15.98
N LEU A 195 15.24 -9.44 16.16
CA LEU A 195 15.26 -8.17 15.43
C LEU A 195 16.45 -7.28 15.84
N PRO A 196 16.74 -7.04 17.14
CA PRO A 196 17.92 -6.28 17.56
C PRO A 196 19.23 -6.95 17.16
N GLN A 197 19.35 -8.27 17.31
CA GLN A 197 20.56 -9.00 16.91
C GLN A 197 20.87 -8.86 15.41
N ASN A 198 19.85 -8.68 14.57
CA ASN A 198 20.00 -8.49 13.13
C ASN A 198 19.99 -7.01 12.70
N ASN A 199 20.00 -6.05 13.64
CA ASN A 199 19.96 -4.61 13.36
C ASN A 199 18.84 -4.20 12.39
N VAL A 200 17.65 -4.81 12.53
CA VAL A 200 16.52 -4.57 11.62
C VAL A 200 16.00 -3.14 11.77
N ARG A 201 15.88 -2.41 10.65
CA ARG A 201 15.31 -1.04 10.62
C ARG A 201 13.81 -1.09 10.97
N THR A 202 13.35 -0.12 11.77
CA THR A 202 11.93 0.00 12.13
C THR A 202 11.08 0.42 10.94
N VAL A 203 9.82 -0.04 10.90
CA VAL A 203 8.79 0.39 9.93
C VAL A 203 7.63 1.12 10.61
N MET A 204 7.68 1.26 11.95
CA MET A 204 6.56 1.73 12.77
C MET A 204 6.24 3.22 12.60
N GLU A 205 7.15 3.98 11.96
CA GLU A 205 7.00 5.41 11.69
C GLU A 205 6.12 5.69 10.45
N TYR A 206 5.74 4.66 9.69
CA TYR A 206 4.97 4.82 8.45
C TYR A 206 3.69 5.64 8.64
N PRO A 207 2.80 5.39 9.62
CA PRO A 207 1.56 6.15 9.76
C PRO A 207 1.80 7.63 10.02
N GLN A 208 2.80 7.99 10.83
CA GLN A 208 3.13 9.38 11.10
C GLN A 208 3.74 10.08 9.87
N LEU A 209 4.58 9.38 9.11
CA LEU A 209 5.11 9.89 7.84
C LEU A 209 4.00 10.10 6.81
N LEU A 210 3.06 9.15 6.71
CA LEU A 210 1.89 9.28 5.84
C LEU A 210 1.03 10.47 6.25
N TYR A 211 0.69 10.60 7.54
CA TYR A 211 -0.07 11.74 8.05
C TYR A 211 0.61 13.08 7.74
N LYS A 212 1.93 13.17 7.94
CA LYS A 212 2.72 14.36 7.61
C LYS A 212 2.66 14.70 6.12
N ASN A 213 2.80 13.71 5.25
CA ASN A 213 2.70 13.89 3.81
C ASN A 213 1.29 14.34 3.40
N LEU A 214 0.25 13.68 3.89
CA LEU A 214 -1.14 14.08 3.64
C LEU A 214 -1.42 15.50 4.13
N SER A 215 -0.95 15.86 5.33
CA SER A 215 -1.11 17.22 5.88
C SER A 215 -0.53 18.30 4.98
N SER A 216 0.59 18.01 4.30
CA SER A 216 1.25 18.96 3.41
C SER A 216 0.44 19.27 2.14
N LEU A 217 -0.55 18.45 1.80
CA LEU A 217 -1.40 18.61 0.61
C LEU A 217 -2.62 19.50 0.85
N SER A 218 -2.83 19.95 2.09
CA SER A 218 -3.96 20.81 2.44
C SER A 218 -3.97 22.06 1.54
N PRO A 219 -5.08 22.36 0.86
CA PRO A 219 -5.22 23.60 0.09
C PRO A 219 -5.30 24.84 1.00
N ARG A 220 -5.61 24.65 2.29
CA ARG A 220 -5.62 25.71 3.31
C ARG A 220 -4.30 25.77 4.06
N HIS A 221 -3.78 26.98 4.26
CA HIS A 221 -2.59 27.24 5.08
C HIS A 221 -2.94 27.25 6.57
N ILE A 222 -3.25 26.09 7.13
CA ILE A 222 -3.62 25.91 8.54
C ILE A 222 -2.72 24.90 9.24
N SER A 223 -2.55 25.06 10.55
CA SER A 223 -1.62 24.24 11.34
C SER A 223 -2.07 22.79 11.53
N LYS A 224 -3.38 22.52 11.42
CA LYS A 224 -3.99 21.20 11.60
C LYS A 224 -5.08 21.01 10.55
N PRO A 225 -4.73 20.53 9.34
CA PRO A 225 -5.73 20.23 8.33
C PRO A 225 -6.61 19.06 8.77
N ASN A 226 -7.87 19.11 8.34
CA ASN A 226 -8.81 18.02 8.52
C ASN A 226 -8.59 16.98 7.42
N ILE A 227 -8.03 15.85 7.82
CA ILE A 227 -7.73 14.72 6.93
C ILE A 227 -8.70 13.59 7.27
N VAL A 228 -9.31 13.01 6.24
CA VAL A 228 -10.21 11.86 6.39
C VAL A 228 -9.75 10.71 5.50
N LEU A 229 -10.01 9.47 5.93
CA LEU A 229 -9.84 8.28 5.13
C LEU A 229 -11.21 7.83 4.61
N LEU A 230 -11.43 7.96 3.30
CA LEU A 230 -12.67 7.55 2.65
C LEU A 230 -12.64 6.05 2.34
N THR A 231 -13.56 5.30 2.93
CA THR A 231 -13.68 3.84 2.77
C THR A 231 -14.99 3.45 2.07
N PRO A 232 -15.00 2.37 1.27
CA PRO A 232 -16.22 1.79 0.72
C PRO A 232 -17.06 1.04 1.78
N GLY A 233 -16.55 0.90 3.00
CA GLY A 233 -17.26 0.29 4.14
C GLY A 233 -16.91 -1.19 4.37
N ILE A 234 -17.64 -1.80 5.30
CA ILE A 234 -17.33 -3.10 5.91
C ILE A 234 -17.29 -4.29 4.94
N TYR A 235 -17.94 -4.18 3.79
CA TYR A 235 -18.02 -5.26 2.80
C TYR A 235 -16.81 -5.33 1.86
N ASN A 236 -15.87 -4.40 1.99
CA ASN A 236 -14.62 -4.41 1.25
C ASN A 236 -13.56 -5.25 1.96
N SER A 237 -12.84 -6.08 1.21
CA SER A 237 -11.84 -7.01 1.75
C SER A 237 -10.65 -6.33 2.46
N ALA A 238 -10.37 -5.06 2.15
CA ALA A 238 -9.31 -4.27 2.79
C ALA A 238 -9.83 -3.37 3.94
N TYR A 239 -11.08 -3.50 4.37
CA TYR A 239 -11.66 -2.65 5.42
C TYR A 239 -10.87 -2.70 6.74
N PHE A 240 -10.31 -3.85 7.09
CA PHE A 240 -9.39 -3.99 8.24
C PHE A 240 -8.19 -3.05 8.12
N GLU A 241 -7.59 -2.95 6.94
CA GLU A 241 -6.47 -2.04 6.71
C GLU A 241 -6.91 -0.57 6.82
N HIS A 242 -8.08 -0.24 6.27
CA HIS A 242 -8.60 1.13 6.29
C HIS A 242 -8.80 1.60 7.73
N THR A 243 -9.47 0.79 8.55
CA THR A 243 -9.72 1.07 9.98
C THR A 243 -8.41 1.16 10.77
N THR A 244 -7.48 0.23 10.55
CA THR A 244 -6.19 0.18 11.23
C THR A 244 -5.35 1.42 10.91
N LEU A 245 -5.25 1.77 9.62
CA LEU A 245 -4.44 2.89 9.19
C LEU A 245 -5.04 4.23 9.60
N ALA A 246 -6.37 4.40 9.52
CA ALA A 246 -7.06 5.59 10.06
C ALA A 246 -6.77 5.78 11.55
N ARG A 247 -6.89 4.70 12.35
CA ARG A 247 -6.58 4.72 13.79
C ARG A 247 -5.12 5.07 14.07
N LEU A 248 -4.17 4.48 13.34
CA LEU A 248 -2.74 4.72 13.55
C LEU A 248 -2.31 6.14 13.14
N MET A 249 -2.94 6.71 12.11
CA MET A 249 -2.74 8.11 11.74
C MET A 249 -3.47 9.10 12.65
N GLY A 250 -4.50 8.64 13.38
CA GLY A 250 -5.36 9.51 14.18
C GLY A 250 -6.30 10.38 13.32
N VAL A 251 -6.76 9.86 12.19
CA VAL A 251 -7.70 10.53 11.27
C VAL A 251 -9.06 9.85 11.29
N GLU A 252 -10.11 10.58 10.90
CA GLU A 252 -11.46 10.02 10.83
C GLU A 252 -11.58 9.04 9.65
N LEU A 253 -12.18 7.88 9.91
CA LEU A 253 -12.62 6.94 8.89
C LEU A 253 -14.06 7.30 8.51
N VAL A 254 -14.29 7.59 7.23
CA VAL A 254 -15.59 8.07 6.74
C VAL A 254 -16.04 7.26 5.53
N GLU A 255 -17.35 7.06 5.39
CA GLU A 255 -17.96 6.59 4.15
C GLU A 255 -18.48 7.77 3.33
N GLY A 256 -18.80 7.57 2.05
CA GLY A 256 -19.30 8.63 1.18
C GLY A 256 -20.54 9.34 1.74
N ARG A 257 -21.41 8.58 2.43
CA ARG A 257 -22.59 9.11 3.11
C ARG A 257 -22.28 10.04 4.28
N ASP A 258 -21.07 10.04 4.85
CA ASP A 258 -20.70 10.92 5.97
C ASP A 258 -20.23 12.29 5.47
N LEU A 259 -19.91 12.38 4.19
CA LEU A 259 -19.42 13.58 3.52
C LEU A 259 -20.54 14.27 2.74
N VAL A 260 -20.42 15.58 2.58
CA VAL A 260 -21.30 16.39 1.75
C VAL A 260 -20.51 17.50 1.06
N VAL A 261 -20.83 17.79 -0.20
CA VAL A 261 -20.27 18.93 -0.92
C VAL A 261 -21.26 20.09 -0.88
N HIS A 262 -20.78 21.26 -0.48
CA HIS A 262 -21.54 22.50 -0.48
C HIS A 262 -20.65 23.66 -0.96
N ASN A 263 -21.12 24.43 -1.95
CA ASN A 263 -20.35 25.51 -2.58
C ASN A 263 -18.92 25.09 -2.98
N HIS A 264 -18.79 23.92 -3.62
CA HIS A 264 -17.51 23.32 -4.03
C HIS A 264 -16.52 23.04 -2.89
N HIS A 265 -16.97 22.95 -1.65
CA HIS A 265 -16.16 22.53 -0.51
C HIS A 265 -16.72 21.23 0.07
N VAL A 266 -15.84 20.35 0.54
CA VAL A 266 -16.22 19.07 1.15
C VAL A 266 -16.29 19.22 2.66
N TYR A 267 -17.32 18.65 3.27
CA TYR A 267 -17.52 18.67 4.72
C TYR A 267 -17.85 17.28 5.25
N THR A 268 -17.32 16.95 6.42
CA THR A 268 -17.79 15.84 7.26
C THR A 268 -19.00 16.29 8.06
N LYS A 269 -20.04 15.45 8.12
CA LYS A 269 -21.22 15.66 8.96
C LYS A 269 -20.93 15.20 10.39
N THR A 270 -20.88 16.14 11.32
CA THR A 270 -20.71 15.84 12.76
C THR A 270 -21.94 16.28 13.55
N THR A 271 -22.07 15.82 14.80
CA THR A 271 -23.12 16.28 15.72
C THR A 271 -23.00 17.78 16.06
N GLY A 272 -21.78 18.33 15.99
CA GLY A 272 -21.49 19.75 16.17
C GLY A 272 -21.64 20.60 14.91
N GLY A 273 -22.09 20.02 13.79
CA GLY A 273 -22.23 20.68 12.50
C GLY A 273 -21.21 20.22 11.45
N LEU A 274 -21.11 20.96 10.36
CA LEU A 274 -20.24 20.63 9.23
C LEU A 274 -18.79 21.03 9.53
N GLN A 275 -17.87 20.08 9.37
CA GLN A 275 -16.43 20.34 9.46
C GLN A 275 -15.78 20.19 8.08
N GLN A 276 -15.16 21.26 7.60
CA GLN A 276 -14.55 21.26 6.26
C GLN A 276 -13.39 20.27 6.21
N VAL A 277 -13.33 19.47 5.15
CA VAL A 277 -12.27 18.49 4.87
C VAL A 277 -11.25 19.12 3.93
N ASP A 278 -9.96 18.96 4.25
CA ASP A 278 -8.84 19.44 3.43
C ASP A 278 -8.31 18.37 2.50
N VAL A 279 -8.18 17.15 3.02
CA VAL A 279 -7.49 16.05 2.35
C VAL A 279 -8.29 14.77 2.55
N ILE A 280 -8.58 14.09 1.45
CA ILE A 280 -9.25 12.80 1.44
C ILE A 280 -8.24 11.77 0.98
N TYR A 281 -7.82 10.90 1.90
CA TYR A 281 -7.12 9.67 1.54
C TYR A 281 -8.18 8.64 1.11
N ARG A 282 -8.36 8.45 -0.20
CA ARG A 282 -9.39 7.57 -0.74
C ARG A 282 -8.91 6.13 -0.79
N ARG A 283 -9.79 5.22 -0.40
CA ARG A 283 -9.70 3.77 -0.61
C ARG A 283 -10.87 3.26 -1.46
N VAL A 284 -11.38 4.15 -2.31
CA VAL A 284 -12.49 3.92 -3.24
C VAL A 284 -11.95 4.18 -4.65
N ASP A 285 -12.27 3.29 -5.58
CA ASP A 285 -11.87 3.39 -6.97
C ASP A 285 -12.49 4.61 -7.67
N ASP A 286 -11.86 5.06 -8.75
CA ASP A 286 -12.22 6.30 -9.46
C ASP A 286 -13.69 6.31 -9.88
N GLU A 287 -14.17 5.21 -10.45
CA GLU A 287 -15.53 5.09 -11.00
C GLU A 287 -16.64 5.26 -9.95
N PHE A 288 -16.31 5.06 -8.67
CA PHE A 288 -17.25 5.19 -7.55
C PHE A 288 -17.04 6.46 -6.73
N LEU A 289 -16.10 7.34 -7.11
CA LEU A 289 -15.67 8.48 -6.29
C LEU A 289 -16.68 9.64 -6.29
N ASP A 290 -17.33 9.89 -7.43
CA ASP A 290 -18.34 10.95 -7.59
C ASP A 290 -19.44 10.50 -8.57
N PRO A 291 -20.68 10.23 -8.10
CA PRO A 291 -21.76 9.78 -8.96
C PRO A 291 -22.23 10.83 -9.97
N LEU A 292 -21.91 12.12 -9.80
CA LEU A 292 -22.26 13.15 -10.78
C LEU A 292 -21.30 13.16 -11.98
N VAL A 293 -20.17 12.47 -11.88
CA VAL A 293 -19.11 12.49 -12.89
C VAL A 293 -18.87 11.11 -13.49
N PHE A 294 -18.86 10.07 -12.66
CA PHE A 294 -18.54 8.71 -13.07
C PHE A 294 -19.81 7.85 -13.11
N ASN A 295 -19.96 6.90 -12.17
CA ASN A 295 -21.12 6.02 -12.12
C ASN A 295 -22.30 6.67 -11.35
N PRO A 296 -23.41 7.04 -12.01
CA PRO A 296 -24.56 7.69 -11.36
C PRO A 296 -25.29 6.78 -10.36
N ASN A 297 -25.11 5.46 -10.48
CA ASN A 297 -25.64 4.48 -9.53
C ASN A 297 -24.63 4.15 -8.41
N GLY A 298 -23.46 4.78 -8.40
CA GLY A 298 -22.43 4.58 -7.38
C GLY A 298 -22.87 5.14 -6.02
N LEU A 299 -22.74 4.33 -4.97
CA LEU A 299 -23.18 4.68 -3.61
C LEU A 299 -22.00 4.93 -2.64
N LEU A 300 -20.76 4.74 -3.09
CA LEU A 300 -19.58 4.75 -2.22
C LEU A 300 -18.92 6.13 -2.08
N GLY A 301 -19.01 6.94 -3.14
CA GLY A 301 -18.38 8.27 -3.22
C GLY A 301 -19.26 9.41 -2.73
N VAL A 302 -18.91 10.61 -3.15
CA VAL A 302 -19.57 11.85 -2.71
C VAL A 302 -19.94 12.69 -3.93
N ALA A 303 -21.23 12.99 -4.06
CA ALA A 303 -21.74 13.79 -5.17
C ALA A 303 -21.08 15.19 -5.19
N GLY A 304 -20.45 15.54 -6.31
CA GLY A 304 -19.78 16.83 -6.53
C GLY A 304 -18.34 16.91 -6.01
N LEU A 305 -17.76 15.80 -5.54
CA LEU A 305 -16.39 15.73 -5.06
C LEU A 305 -15.37 16.14 -6.12
N MET A 306 -15.53 15.70 -7.37
CA MET A 306 -14.62 16.07 -8.45
C MET A 306 -14.71 17.56 -8.78
N SER A 307 -15.87 18.18 -8.57
CA SER A 307 -16.04 19.63 -8.70
C SER A 307 -15.24 20.39 -7.63
N ALA A 308 -15.30 19.95 -6.38
CA ALA A 308 -14.52 20.52 -5.28
C ALA A 308 -13.02 20.34 -5.49
N TYR A 309 -12.61 19.16 -5.95
CA TYR A 309 -11.22 18.85 -6.27
C TYR A 309 -10.67 19.73 -7.40
N ARG A 310 -11.41 19.85 -8.51
CA ARG A 310 -11.02 20.71 -9.65
C ARG A 310 -10.93 22.20 -9.27
N LYS A 311 -11.70 22.64 -8.28
CA LYS A 311 -11.60 24.02 -7.73
C LYS A 311 -10.42 24.22 -6.78
N GLY A 312 -9.67 23.17 -6.45
CA GLY A 312 -8.56 23.22 -5.51
C GLY A 312 -9.00 23.36 -4.05
N ASN A 313 -10.24 23.01 -3.72
CA ASN A 313 -10.80 23.20 -2.38
C ASN A 313 -10.62 21.97 -1.46
N VAL A 314 -10.18 20.84 -2.02
CA VAL A 314 -9.85 19.60 -1.32
C VAL A 314 -8.73 18.90 -2.10
N ALA A 315 -7.85 18.17 -1.42
CA ALA A 315 -6.89 17.27 -2.05
C ALA A 315 -7.40 15.82 -1.98
N ILE A 316 -7.21 15.05 -3.06
CA ILE A 316 -7.58 13.63 -3.12
C ILE A 316 -6.30 12.81 -3.30
N VAL A 317 -6.14 11.79 -2.47
CA VAL A 317 -4.94 10.96 -2.42
C VAL A 317 -5.31 9.48 -2.54
N ASN A 318 -4.75 8.72 -3.48
CA ASN A 318 -4.04 9.19 -4.68
C ASN A 318 -4.95 10.00 -5.60
N ALA A 319 -4.37 10.76 -6.53
CA ALA A 319 -5.15 11.46 -7.55
C ALA A 319 -6.00 10.47 -8.37
N PRO A 320 -7.19 10.85 -8.86
CA PRO A 320 -7.92 10.07 -9.84
C PRO A 320 -7.15 9.96 -11.17
N GLY A 321 -7.36 8.89 -11.93
CA GLY A 321 -6.77 8.73 -13.27
C GLY A 321 -5.38 8.10 -13.29
N ASN A 322 -4.86 7.67 -12.14
CA ASN A 322 -3.57 6.97 -12.10
C ASN A 322 -3.58 5.64 -12.85
N GLY A 323 -4.76 5.06 -13.11
CA GLY A 323 -4.89 3.73 -13.69
C GLY A 323 -4.37 3.61 -15.12
N VAL A 324 -4.23 4.71 -15.86
CA VAL A 324 -3.59 4.70 -17.19
C VAL A 324 -2.08 4.42 -17.13
N ALA A 325 -1.46 4.58 -15.95
CA ALA A 325 -0.03 4.36 -15.74
C ALA A 325 0.29 3.01 -15.08
N ASP A 326 -0.73 2.23 -14.67
CA ASP A 326 -0.58 0.88 -14.13
C ASP A 326 -1.38 -0.20 -14.87
N ASP A 327 -1.93 0.14 -16.04
CA ASP A 327 -2.60 -0.80 -16.93
C ASP A 327 -1.59 -1.77 -17.58
N LYS A 328 -2.04 -3.01 -17.86
CA LYS A 328 -1.16 -4.13 -18.27
C LYS A 328 -0.80 -4.18 -19.76
#